data_AF-A0A1H8G254-F1
#
_entry.id   AF-A0A1H8G254-F1
#
_cell.length_a   1.000
_cell.length_b   1.000
_cell.length_c   1.000
_cell.angle_alpha   90.00
_cell.angle_beta   90.00
_cell.angle_gamma   90.00
#
_symmetry.space_group_name_H-M   'P 1'
#
loop_
_entity.id
_entity.type
_entity.pdbx_description
1 polymer ?
#
loop_
_entity_poly.entity_id
_entity_poly.type
_entity_poly.pdbx_seq_one_letter_code
_entity_poly.pdbx_strand_id
1 'polypeptide(L)'
;MRASGGAMGRASSIGERVAAKSAWLIAAIVMLAALGLLVEGRPPICPCGTVKLWHGTVQSAENSQQLLDWYSLSHVVHGLLFYAAGWMVLRRWPPAARLTLAVLIEAGWEVLENSPIIIDRYRAVTLAWGYAGDSIVNSMADITCMAAGFLIARRLPPWGTVALGVALELIALAAIRDNLTLNLLMLIHPVDAIRVWQAG
;
A
#
# COMPACT_ATOMS: atom_id res chain seq x y z
N MET A 1 11.90 52.74 -15.57
CA MET A 1 11.04 51.85 -16.37
C MET A 1 11.56 50.42 -16.26
N ARG A 2 10.70 49.51 -15.78
CA ARG A 2 10.78 48.03 -15.82
C ARG A 2 12.04 47.34 -15.28
N ALA A 3 12.06 47.15 -13.96
CA ALA A 3 12.48 45.88 -13.39
C ALA A 3 11.33 44.87 -13.61
N SER A 4 11.49 43.88 -14.48
CA SER A 4 10.54 42.78 -14.61
C SER A 4 11.18 41.56 -15.25
N GLY A 5 11.63 40.65 -14.40
CA GLY A 5 12.08 39.29 -14.74
C GLY A 5 12.13 38.42 -13.48
N GLY A 6 11.16 38.63 -12.57
CA GLY A 6 11.10 37.96 -11.29
C GLY A 6 10.78 36.47 -11.44
N ALA A 7 11.69 35.64 -10.95
CA ALA A 7 11.38 34.47 -10.11
C ALA A 7 10.24 33.53 -10.54
N MET A 8 10.07 33.26 -11.84
CA MET A 8 9.07 32.33 -12.34
C MET A 8 9.76 31.20 -13.12
N GLY A 9 10.25 30.17 -12.41
CA GLY A 9 10.89 29.03 -13.10
C GLY A 9 11.63 27.98 -12.26
N ARG A 10 11.46 27.90 -10.95
CA ARG A 10 11.93 26.74 -10.16
C ARG A 10 10.74 25.94 -9.64
N ALA A 11 10.04 25.25 -10.54
CA ALA A 11 9.49 23.95 -10.14
C ALA A 11 10.66 23.17 -9.50
N SER A 12 10.47 22.59 -8.30
CA SER A 12 11.60 22.22 -7.45
C SER A 12 12.58 21.34 -8.24
N SER A 13 13.84 21.78 -8.33
CA SER A 13 14.85 21.06 -9.11
C SER A 13 15.02 19.61 -8.65
N ILE A 14 14.62 19.30 -7.42
CA ILE A 14 14.59 17.95 -6.85
C ILE A 14 13.50 17.09 -7.53
N GLY A 15 12.25 17.55 -7.55
CA GLY A 15 11.14 16.80 -8.16
C GLY A 15 11.39 16.43 -9.62
N GLU A 16 11.98 17.34 -10.41
CA GLU A 16 12.37 17.05 -11.80
C GLU A 16 13.49 16.00 -11.88
N ARG A 17 14.51 16.09 -11.02
CA ARG A 17 15.59 15.08 -10.96
C ARG A 17 15.09 13.71 -10.54
N VAL A 18 14.16 13.64 -9.59
CA VAL A 18 13.52 12.38 -9.18
C VAL A 18 12.69 11.82 -10.32
N ALA A 19 11.88 12.65 -10.99
CA ALA A 19 11.07 12.24 -12.12
C ALA A 19 11.91 11.68 -13.27
N ALA A 20 13.03 12.34 -13.60
CA ALA A 20 13.94 11.89 -14.66
C ALA A 20 14.56 10.49 -14.39
N LYS A 21 14.61 10.08 -13.12
CA LYS A 21 15.19 8.80 -12.69
C LYS A 21 14.15 7.84 -12.11
N SER A 22 12.86 8.15 -12.25
CA SER A 22 11.79 7.49 -11.47
C SER A 22 11.76 5.97 -11.68
N ALA A 23 11.96 5.50 -12.91
CA ALA A 23 11.96 4.07 -13.21
C ALA A 23 13.06 3.32 -12.45
N TRP A 24 14.30 3.84 -12.49
CA TRP A 24 15.43 3.26 -11.77
C TRP A 24 15.26 3.35 -10.25
N LEU A 25 14.75 4.48 -9.75
CA LEU A 25 14.50 4.65 -8.32
C LEU A 25 13.42 3.69 -7.82
N ILE A 26 12.31 3.55 -8.55
CA ILE A 26 11.24 2.60 -8.22
C ILE A 26 11.79 1.17 -8.22
N ALA A 27 12.52 0.76 -9.26
CA ALA A 27 13.12 -0.57 -9.31
C ALA A 27 14.08 -0.81 -8.13
N ALA A 28 14.91 0.18 -7.77
CA ALA A 28 15.81 0.08 -6.63
C ALA A 28 15.06 -0.01 -5.29
N ILE A 29 13.99 0.77 -5.11
CA ILE A 29 13.16 0.72 -3.90
C ILE A 29 12.50 -0.65 -3.73
N VAL A 30 11.85 -1.15 -4.80
CA VAL A 30 11.18 -2.46 -4.79
C VAL A 30 12.19 -3.58 -4.52
N MET A 31 13.38 -3.51 -5.13
CA MET A 31 14.47 -4.46 -4.85
C MET A 31 14.94 -4.40 -3.40
N LEU A 32 15.12 -3.20 -2.84
CA LEU A 32 15.53 -3.04 -1.45
C LEU A 32 14.47 -3.55 -0.47
N ALA A 33 13.18 -3.36 -0.76
CA ALA A 33 12.10 -3.92 0.02
C ALA A 33 12.11 -5.45 0.00
N ALA A 34 12.24 -6.07 -1.18
CA ALA A 34 12.37 -7.51 -1.31
C ALA A 34 13.58 -8.08 -0.55
N LEU A 35 14.73 -7.37 -0.60
CA LEU A 35 15.92 -7.74 0.17
C LEU A 35 15.70 -7.58 1.68
N GLY A 36 15.03 -6.52 2.12
CA GLY A 36 14.67 -6.31 3.52
C GLY A 36 13.80 -7.43 4.06
N LEU A 37 12.73 -7.77 3.33
CA LEU A 37 11.84 -8.88 3.66
C LEU A 37 12.59 -10.23 3.69
N LEU A 38 13.53 -10.45 2.76
CA LEU A 38 14.37 -11.64 2.77
C LEU A 38 15.26 -11.72 4.03
N VAL A 39 15.83 -10.59 4.46
CA VAL A 39 16.61 -10.49 5.71
C VAL A 39 15.75 -10.76 6.94
N GLU A 40 14.49 -10.35 6.92
CA GLU A 40 13.49 -10.66 7.96
C GLU A 40 13.00 -12.12 7.94
N GLY A 41 13.47 -12.93 6.98
CA GLY A 41 13.14 -14.34 6.87
C GLY A 41 11.78 -14.61 6.21
N ARG A 42 11.22 -13.64 5.49
CA ARG A 42 9.97 -13.79 4.73
C ARG A 42 10.16 -14.80 3.61
N PRO A 43 9.19 -15.70 3.37
CA PRO A 43 9.32 -16.70 2.32
C PRO A 43 9.21 -16.02 0.93
N PRO A 44 10.04 -16.39 -0.06
CA PRO A 44 9.98 -15.77 -1.39
C PRO A 44 8.62 -15.95 -2.08
N ILE A 45 7.97 -17.08 -1.88
CA ILE A 45 6.63 -17.43 -2.36
C ILE A 45 5.83 -18.05 -1.22
N CYS A 46 4.54 -18.34 -1.44
CA CYS A 46 3.73 -19.09 -0.48
C CYS A 46 4.46 -20.35 0.01
N PRO A 47 4.55 -20.59 1.34
CA PRO A 47 5.09 -21.84 1.90
C PRO A 47 4.36 -23.10 1.43
N CYS A 48 3.15 -22.95 0.89
CA CYS A 48 2.39 -24.02 0.25
C CYS A 48 2.99 -24.52 -1.09
N GLY A 49 4.03 -23.86 -1.61
CA GLY A 49 4.75 -24.28 -2.82
C GLY A 49 4.08 -23.91 -4.14
N THR A 50 2.99 -23.13 -4.11
CA THR A 50 2.29 -22.67 -5.32
C THR A 50 2.04 -21.17 -5.28
N VAL A 51 1.97 -20.54 -6.46
CA VAL A 51 1.59 -19.15 -6.61
C VAL A 51 0.25 -19.09 -7.34
N LYS A 52 -0.73 -18.46 -6.71
CA LYS A 52 -2.09 -18.23 -7.23
C LYS A 52 -2.22 -16.76 -7.57
N LEU A 53 -3.01 -16.47 -8.60
CA LEU A 53 -3.36 -15.10 -8.96
C LEU A 53 -4.24 -14.45 -7.88
N TRP A 54 -5.18 -15.21 -7.33
CA TRP A 54 -6.14 -14.74 -6.34
C TRP A 54 -6.33 -15.79 -5.24
N HIS A 55 -6.41 -15.34 -3.99
CA HIS A 55 -6.79 -16.16 -2.85
C HIS A 55 -7.87 -15.45 -2.01
N GLY A 56 -9.05 -16.06 -1.94
CA GLY A 56 -10.24 -15.43 -1.34
C GLY A 56 -10.56 -15.86 0.09
N THR A 57 -9.77 -16.74 0.70
CA THR A 57 -10.07 -17.29 2.04
C THR A 57 -9.18 -16.63 3.10
N VAL A 58 -9.73 -15.67 3.84
CA VAL A 58 -8.98 -14.88 4.83
C VAL A 58 -8.49 -15.72 6.02
N GLN A 59 -9.35 -16.60 6.54
CA GLN A 59 -8.98 -17.51 7.63
C GLN A 59 -8.20 -18.71 7.09
N SER A 60 -7.03 -18.46 6.50
CA SER A 60 -6.14 -19.51 6.00
C SER A 60 -4.67 -19.09 6.07
N ALA A 61 -3.79 -20.09 6.07
CA ALA A 61 -2.34 -19.89 6.00
C ALA A 61 -1.85 -19.40 4.62
N GLU A 62 -2.73 -19.27 3.63
CA GLU A 62 -2.42 -18.74 2.29
C GLU A 62 -2.81 -17.27 2.13
N ASN A 63 -3.54 -16.69 3.09
CA ASN A 63 -3.83 -15.25 3.11
C ASN A 63 -2.51 -14.46 3.24
N SER A 64 -2.36 -13.41 2.45
CA SER A 64 -1.13 -12.64 2.32
C SER A 64 0.09 -13.44 1.83
N GLN A 65 -0.14 -14.60 1.20
CA GLN A 65 0.94 -15.41 0.63
C GLN A 65 0.91 -15.44 -0.90
N GLN A 66 -0.20 -15.05 -1.52
CA GLN A 66 -0.47 -15.17 -2.95
C GLN A 66 -0.37 -13.81 -3.66
N LEU A 67 -0.52 -13.75 -4.99
CA LEU A 67 -0.37 -12.49 -5.71
C LEU A 67 -1.44 -11.47 -5.34
N LEU A 68 -2.69 -11.89 -5.18
CA LEU A 68 -3.77 -11.01 -4.78
C LEU A 68 -4.64 -11.72 -3.74
N ASP A 69 -5.15 -10.94 -2.81
CA ASP A 69 -6.18 -11.32 -1.87
C ASP A 69 -7.09 -10.12 -1.55
N TRP A 70 -7.93 -10.26 -0.54
CA TRP A 70 -8.85 -9.19 -0.15
C TRP A 70 -8.14 -7.92 0.37
N TYR A 71 -6.95 -8.04 0.94
CA TYR A 71 -6.16 -6.90 1.42
C TYR A 71 -5.47 -6.15 0.27
N SER A 72 -5.28 -6.77 -0.90
CA SER A 72 -4.87 -6.05 -2.11
C SER A 72 -5.80 -4.88 -2.47
N LEU A 73 -7.08 -4.93 -2.08
CA LEU A 73 -8.00 -3.79 -2.23
C LEU A 73 -7.55 -2.58 -1.38
N SER A 74 -7.06 -2.83 -0.15
CA SER A 74 -6.51 -1.80 0.73
C SER A 74 -5.29 -1.14 0.12
N HIS A 75 -4.41 -1.89 -0.55
CA HIS A 75 -3.25 -1.32 -1.25
C HIS A 75 -3.68 -0.47 -2.44
N VAL A 76 -4.72 -0.85 -3.20
CA VAL A 76 -5.31 0.05 -4.20
C VAL A 76 -5.80 1.35 -3.54
N VAL A 77 -6.46 1.28 -2.37
CA VAL A 77 -6.89 2.45 -1.59
C VAL A 77 -5.68 3.30 -1.14
N HIS A 78 -4.57 2.70 -0.66
CA HIS A 78 -3.32 3.43 -0.40
C HIS A 78 -2.88 4.24 -1.62
N GLY A 79 -2.91 3.62 -2.81
CA GLY A 79 -2.60 4.30 -4.07
C GLY A 79 -3.46 5.54 -4.31
N LEU A 80 -4.77 5.44 -4.08
CA LEU A 80 -5.71 6.56 -4.19
C LEU A 80 -5.36 7.69 -3.19
N LEU A 81 -5.10 7.31 -1.93
CA LEU A 81 -4.76 8.23 -0.85
C LEU A 81 -3.41 8.93 -1.10
N PHE A 82 -2.38 8.19 -1.51
CA PHE A 82 -1.07 8.75 -1.80
C PHE A 82 -1.08 9.67 -3.03
N TYR A 83 -1.91 9.37 -4.04
CA TYR A 83 -2.10 10.31 -5.14
C TYR A 83 -2.71 11.63 -4.65
N ALA A 84 -3.80 11.56 -3.86
CA ALA A 84 -4.46 12.73 -3.33
C ALA A 84 -3.52 13.55 -2.43
N ALA A 85 -2.85 12.90 -1.48
CA ALA A 85 -1.87 13.51 -0.59
C ALA A 85 -0.72 14.16 -1.37
N GLY A 86 -0.11 13.42 -2.31
CA GLY A 86 0.95 13.93 -3.16
C GLY A 86 0.52 15.10 -4.04
N TRP A 87 -0.72 15.11 -4.55
CA TRP A 87 -1.26 16.25 -5.30
C TRP A 87 -1.46 17.50 -4.43
N MET A 88 -1.85 17.33 -3.17
CA MET A 88 -2.03 18.43 -2.21
C MET A 88 -0.68 19.01 -1.76
N VAL A 89 0.24 18.16 -1.31
CA VAL A 89 1.49 18.59 -0.65
C VAL A 89 2.66 18.79 -1.62
N LEU A 90 2.69 18.04 -2.73
CA LEU A 90 3.76 18.06 -3.74
C LEU A 90 3.22 18.51 -5.11
N ARG A 91 2.29 19.47 -5.13
CA ARG A 91 1.61 19.93 -6.35
C ARG A 91 2.56 20.35 -7.47
N ARG A 92 3.76 20.84 -7.13
CA ARG A 92 4.80 21.28 -8.07
C ARG A 92 5.70 20.16 -8.56
N TRP A 93 5.58 18.95 -8.01
CA TRP A 93 6.37 17.79 -8.44
C TRP A 93 5.70 17.09 -9.62
N PRO A 94 6.48 16.62 -10.61
CA PRO A 94 5.95 15.80 -11.68
C PRO A 94 5.25 14.55 -11.12
N PRO A 95 4.20 14.03 -11.78
CA PRO A 95 3.49 12.83 -11.33
C PRO A 95 4.41 11.62 -11.10
N ALA A 96 5.44 11.44 -11.93
CA ALA A 96 6.41 10.37 -11.78
C ALA A 96 7.19 10.45 -10.46
N ALA A 97 7.60 11.65 -10.03
CA ALA A 97 8.27 11.84 -8.75
C ALA A 97 7.35 11.60 -7.55
N ARG A 98 6.08 12.00 -7.66
CA ARG A 98 5.05 11.69 -6.64
C ARG A 98 4.80 10.19 -6.53
N LEU A 99 4.74 9.47 -7.66
CA LEU A 99 4.64 8.01 -7.67
C LEU A 99 5.88 7.36 -7.04
N THR A 100 7.10 7.83 -7.35
CA THR A 100 8.32 7.31 -6.72
C THR A 100 8.29 7.45 -5.20
N LEU A 101 7.80 8.59 -4.68
CA LEU A 101 7.63 8.76 -3.24
C LEU A 101 6.54 7.86 -2.66
N ALA A 102 5.42 7.70 -3.37
CA ALA A 102 4.34 6.79 -2.96
C ALA A 102 4.85 5.34 -2.86
N VAL A 103 5.62 4.87 -3.85
CA VAL A 103 6.28 3.55 -3.82
C VAL A 103 7.26 3.45 -2.66
N LEU A 104 8.04 4.51 -2.36
CA LEU A 104 8.94 4.51 -1.21
C LEU A 104 8.19 4.32 0.12
N ILE A 105 7.07 5.03 0.29
CA ILE A 105 6.25 4.96 1.50
C ILE A 105 5.64 3.56 1.62
N GLU A 106 5.03 3.05 0.55
CA GLU A 106 4.41 1.72 0.56
C GLU A 106 5.44 0.62 0.80
N ALA A 107 6.57 0.65 0.10
CA ALA A 107 7.63 -0.33 0.29
C ALA A 107 8.21 -0.28 1.72
N GLY A 108 8.28 0.91 2.32
CA GLY A 108 8.64 1.06 3.73
C GLY A 108 7.58 0.50 4.68
N TRP A 109 6.30 0.67 4.33
CA TRP A 109 5.19 0.06 5.06
C TRP A 109 5.23 -1.46 4.96
N GLU A 110 5.39 -2.05 3.78
CA GLU A 110 5.51 -3.51 3.59
C GLU A 110 6.59 -4.12 4.49
N VAL A 111 7.79 -3.51 4.52
CA VAL A 111 8.88 -3.98 5.38
C VAL A 111 8.52 -3.81 6.87
N LEU A 112 7.92 -2.68 7.25
CA LEU A 112 7.55 -2.43 8.64
C LEU A 112 6.41 -3.35 9.12
N GLU A 113 5.38 -3.53 8.30
CA GLU A 113 4.24 -4.42 8.53
C GLU A 113 4.70 -5.85 8.75
N ASN A 114 5.68 -6.28 7.97
CA ASN A 114 6.30 -7.58 8.06
C ASN A 114 7.39 -7.68 9.14
N SER A 115 7.63 -6.64 9.93
CA SER A 115 8.52 -6.72 11.08
C SER A 115 7.84 -7.39 12.28
N PRO A 116 8.62 -7.93 13.24
CA PRO A 116 8.05 -8.50 14.48
C PRO A 116 7.17 -7.51 15.24
N ILE A 117 7.48 -6.22 15.20
CA ILE A 117 6.76 -5.17 15.93
C ILE A 117 5.28 -5.12 15.50
N ILE A 118 5.03 -5.14 14.18
CA ILE A 118 3.67 -5.03 13.65
C ILE A 118 2.97 -6.38 13.62
N ILE A 119 3.67 -7.47 13.28
CA ILE A 119 3.06 -8.81 13.31
C ILE A 119 2.60 -9.20 14.70
N ASP A 120 3.44 -8.99 15.73
CA ASP A 120 3.05 -9.32 17.10
C ASP A 120 1.92 -8.40 17.59
N ARG A 121 1.87 -7.16 17.08
CA ARG A 121 0.75 -6.26 17.33
C ARG A 121 -0.55 -6.80 16.71
N TYR A 122 -0.55 -7.20 15.44
CA TYR A 122 -1.72 -7.82 14.81
C TYR A 122 -2.17 -9.06 15.57
N ARG A 123 -1.25 -9.96 15.92
CA ARG A 123 -1.57 -11.16 16.72
C ARG A 123 -2.20 -10.85 18.07
N ALA A 124 -1.81 -9.74 18.70
CA ALA A 124 -2.36 -9.33 19.99
C ALA A 124 -3.76 -8.70 19.89
N VAL A 125 -4.14 -8.12 18.74
CA VAL A 125 -5.32 -7.25 18.64
C VAL A 125 -6.38 -7.71 17.65
N THR A 126 -5.98 -8.34 16.56
CA THR A 126 -6.89 -8.88 15.53
C THR A 126 -7.01 -10.39 15.68
N LEU A 127 -8.06 -10.97 15.09
CA LEU A 127 -8.15 -12.42 14.89
C LEU A 127 -7.24 -12.85 13.74
N ALA A 128 -5.95 -12.52 13.87
CA ALA A 128 -4.88 -12.92 12.99
C ALA A 128 -4.71 -14.44 13.09
N TRP A 129 -5.56 -15.18 12.37
CA TRP A 129 -5.60 -16.65 12.30
C TRP A 129 -4.29 -17.23 11.75
N GLY A 130 -3.26 -17.25 12.59
CA GLY A 130 -1.92 -17.65 12.16
C GLY A 130 -1.25 -16.65 11.21
N TYR A 131 -1.65 -15.37 11.22
CA TYR A 131 -0.94 -14.35 10.44
C TYR A 131 0.53 -14.36 10.84
N ALA A 132 1.35 -14.69 9.86
CA ALA A 132 2.77 -14.85 10.04
C ALA A 132 3.55 -13.71 9.39
N GLY A 133 2.87 -12.74 8.78
CA GLY A 133 3.43 -11.84 7.77
C GLY A 133 3.28 -12.42 6.37
N ASP A 134 3.61 -11.60 5.39
CA ASP A 134 3.36 -11.82 3.98
C ASP A 134 4.52 -12.58 3.33
N SER A 135 4.25 -13.19 2.18
CA SER A 135 5.33 -13.65 1.29
C SER A 135 5.92 -12.47 0.53
N ILE A 136 7.19 -12.58 0.11
CA ILE A 136 7.84 -11.50 -0.68
C ILE A 136 7.04 -11.24 -1.95
N VAL A 137 6.53 -12.28 -2.62
CA VAL A 137 5.69 -12.13 -3.81
C VAL A 137 4.40 -11.35 -3.52
N ASN A 138 3.76 -11.57 -2.37
CA ASN A 138 2.56 -10.83 -1.98
C ASN A 138 2.89 -9.35 -1.76
N SER A 139 3.89 -9.02 -0.94
CA SER A 139 4.33 -7.63 -0.73
C SER A 139 4.71 -6.90 -2.03
N MET A 140 5.35 -7.59 -2.99
CA MET A 140 5.65 -6.98 -4.30
C MET A 140 4.39 -6.71 -5.12
N ALA A 141 3.39 -7.60 -5.02
CA ALA A 141 2.11 -7.42 -5.66
C ALA A 141 1.29 -6.31 -4.99
N ASP A 142 1.39 -6.16 -3.68
CA ASP A 142 0.72 -5.10 -2.93
C ASP A 142 1.30 -3.71 -3.24
N ILE A 143 2.63 -3.57 -3.34
CA ILE A 143 3.26 -2.35 -3.90
C ILE A 143 2.75 -2.06 -5.32
N THR A 144 2.52 -3.11 -6.12
CA THR A 144 2.00 -2.99 -7.49
C THR A 144 0.52 -2.54 -7.49
N CYS A 145 -0.30 -3.08 -6.60
CA CYS A 145 -1.70 -2.66 -6.37
C CYS A 145 -1.78 -1.19 -5.94
N MET A 146 -0.90 -0.75 -5.04
CA MET A 146 -0.77 0.65 -4.66
C MET A 146 -0.40 1.52 -5.86
N ALA A 147 0.62 1.13 -6.63
CA ALA A 147 0.99 1.87 -7.83
C ALA A 147 -0.17 1.94 -8.85
N ALA A 148 -0.93 0.85 -9.02
CA ALA A 148 -2.12 0.82 -9.87
C ALA A 148 -3.20 1.79 -9.38
N GLY A 149 -3.51 1.77 -8.07
CA GLY A 149 -4.43 2.72 -7.44
C GLY A 149 -4.01 4.18 -7.68
N PHE A 150 -2.74 4.50 -7.49
CA PHE A 150 -2.19 5.84 -7.76
C PHE A 150 -2.42 6.27 -9.22
N LEU A 151 -2.16 5.37 -10.17
CA LEU A 151 -2.33 5.63 -11.60
C LEU A 151 -3.81 5.78 -11.98
N ILE A 152 -4.72 5.02 -11.35
CA ILE A 152 -6.16 5.15 -11.52
C ILE A 152 -6.63 6.51 -10.99
N ALA A 153 -6.25 6.89 -9.77
CA ALA A 153 -6.62 8.17 -9.18
C ALA A 153 -6.15 9.37 -10.03
N ARG A 154 -5.02 9.23 -10.72
CA ARG A 154 -4.54 10.25 -11.66
C ARG A 154 -5.46 10.49 -12.86
N ARG A 155 -6.28 9.50 -13.24
CA ARG A 155 -7.15 9.56 -14.42
C ARG A 155 -8.60 9.88 -14.07
N LEU A 156 -9.02 9.63 -12.84
CA LEU A 156 -10.37 9.90 -12.37
C LEU A 156 -10.54 11.36 -11.93
N PRO A 157 -11.76 11.92 -12.03
CA PRO A 157 -12.09 13.15 -11.31
C PRO A 157 -12.09 12.89 -9.79
N PRO A 158 -11.92 13.92 -8.94
CA PRO A 158 -11.81 13.74 -7.49
C PRO A 158 -12.97 12.94 -6.87
N TRP A 159 -14.21 13.18 -7.30
CA TRP A 159 -15.36 12.42 -6.82
C TRP A 159 -15.32 10.95 -7.22
N GLY A 160 -14.76 10.63 -8.39
CA GLY A 160 -14.60 9.26 -8.87
C GLY A 160 -13.54 8.50 -8.06
N THR A 161 -12.45 9.16 -7.69
CA THR A 161 -11.45 8.62 -6.76
C THR A 161 -12.06 8.31 -5.39
N VAL A 162 -12.84 9.24 -4.84
CA VAL A 162 -13.53 9.04 -3.55
C VAL A 162 -14.54 7.90 -3.63
N ALA A 163 -15.39 7.88 -4.68
CA ALA A 163 -16.37 6.83 -4.88
C ALA A 163 -15.72 5.45 -5.01
N LEU A 164 -14.61 5.35 -5.75
CA LEU A 164 -13.86 4.10 -5.86
C LEU A 164 -13.30 3.64 -4.52
N GLY A 165 -12.66 4.54 -3.76
CA GLY A 165 -12.13 4.20 -2.44
C GLY A 165 -13.21 3.69 -1.48
N VAL A 166 -14.35 4.38 -1.41
CA VAL A 166 -15.50 3.95 -0.61
C VAL A 166 -16.05 2.60 -1.09
N ALA A 167 -16.15 2.39 -2.40
CA ALA A 167 -16.61 1.12 -2.94
C ALA A 167 -15.69 -0.04 -2.56
N LEU A 168 -14.37 0.13 -2.67
CA LEU A 168 -13.39 -0.88 -2.28
C LEU A 168 -13.47 -1.21 -0.78
N GLU A 169 -13.55 -0.20 0.07
CA GLU A 169 -13.72 -0.37 1.51
C GLU A 169 -15.00 -1.12 1.87
N LEU A 170 -16.12 -0.82 1.20
CA LEU A 170 -17.40 -1.49 1.44
C LEU A 170 -17.43 -2.92 0.88
N ILE A 171 -16.78 -3.16 -0.26
CA ILE A 171 -16.65 -4.50 -0.84
C ILE A 171 -15.86 -5.41 0.11
N ALA A 172 -14.70 -4.95 0.61
CA ALA A 172 -13.91 -5.70 1.58
C ALA A 172 -14.72 -5.94 2.87
N LEU A 173 -15.34 -4.89 3.41
CA LEU A 173 -16.13 -4.97 4.64
C LEU A 173 -17.27 -6.00 4.52
N ALA A 174 -17.96 -6.05 3.39
CA ALA A 174 -19.02 -7.01 3.14
C ALA A 174 -18.50 -8.44 2.91
N ALA A 175 -17.36 -8.58 2.23
CA ALA A 175 -16.82 -9.87 1.85
C ALA A 175 -16.12 -10.59 3.00
N ILE A 176 -15.34 -9.86 3.80
CA ILE A 176 -14.43 -10.46 4.79
C ILE A 176 -14.63 -9.93 6.20
N ARG A 177 -15.63 -9.08 6.41
CA ARG A 177 -15.86 -8.39 7.68
C ARG A 177 -14.61 -7.65 8.17
N ASP A 178 -13.83 -7.09 7.25
CA ASP A 178 -12.67 -6.26 7.54
C ASP A 178 -12.37 -5.37 6.32
N ASN A 179 -11.64 -4.28 6.53
CA ASN A 179 -11.16 -3.37 5.48
C ASN A 179 -10.00 -2.53 6.02
N LEU A 180 -9.44 -1.62 5.22
CA LEU A 180 -8.33 -0.77 5.68
C LEU A 180 -8.72 0.05 6.91
N THR A 181 -9.93 0.62 6.91
CA THR A 181 -10.39 1.48 8.02
C THR A 181 -10.44 0.71 9.34
N LEU A 182 -11.05 -0.47 9.36
CA LEU A 182 -11.16 -1.30 10.55
C LEU A 182 -9.82 -1.89 10.96
N ASN A 183 -9.01 -2.31 9.99
CA ASN A 183 -7.67 -2.82 10.24
C ASN A 183 -6.79 -1.78 10.96
N LEU A 184 -6.74 -0.54 10.45
CA LEU A 184 -6.01 0.57 11.09
C LEU A 184 -6.56 0.90 12.49
N LEU A 185 -7.88 0.93 12.64
CA LEU A 185 -8.51 1.17 13.95
C LEU A 185 -8.09 0.11 14.94
N MET A 186 -8.19 -1.17 14.58
CA MET A 186 -7.85 -2.29 15.46
C MET A 186 -6.35 -2.35 15.78
N LEU A 187 -5.49 -1.97 14.83
CA LEU A 187 -4.05 -1.89 15.03
C LEU A 187 -3.68 -0.85 16.10
N ILE A 188 -4.29 0.34 16.04
CA ILE A 188 -3.98 1.47 16.93
C ILE A 188 -4.74 1.35 18.26
N HIS A 189 -6.06 1.15 18.19
CA HIS A 189 -6.97 1.14 19.32
C HIS A 189 -7.95 -0.05 19.21
N PRO A 190 -7.59 -1.24 19.72
CA PRO A 190 -8.42 -2.42 19.61
C PRO A 190 -9.78 -2.25 20.29
N VAL A 191 -10.84 -2.63 19.59
CA VAL A 191 -12.22 -2.59 20.08
C VAL A 191 -12.80 -4.00 20.06
N ASP A 192 -13.23 -4.49 21.22
CA ASP A 192 -13.71 -5.88 21.36
C ASP A 192 -14.94 -6.19 20.50
N ALA A 193 -15.87 -5.23 20.37
CA ALA A 193 -17.05 -5.39 19.53
C ALA A 193 -16.70 -5.61 18.05
N ILE A 194 -15.66 -4.92 17.55
CA ILE A 194 -15.17 -5.10 16.18
C ILE A 194 -14.50 -6.45 16.02
N ARG A 195 -13.68 -6.86 17.01
CA ARG A 195 -13.05 -8.19 17.01
C ARG A 195 -14.07 -9.32 16.94
N VAL A 196 -15.14 -9.25 17.73
CA VAL A 196 -16.22 -10.24 17.73
C VAL A 196 -16.95 -10.24 16.39
N TRP A 197 -17.23 -9.07 15.82
CA TRP A 197 -17.86 -8.97 14.51
C TRP A 197 -16.98 -9.56 13.39
N GLN A 198 -15.67 -9.32 13.43
CA GLN A 198 -14.68 -9.92 12.53
C GLN A 198 -14.61 -11.46 12.67
N ALA A 199 -14.86 -12.01 13.85
CA ALA A 199 -14.84 -13.46 14.12
C ALA A 199 -15.94 -14.21 13.37
N GLY A 200 -17.10 -13.56 13.27
CA GLY A 200 -18.22 -14.00 12.45
C GLY A 200 -19.39 -14.62 13.15
#